data_AF-A0A4Y2THQ2-F1
#
_entry.id   AF-A0A4Y2THQ2-F1
#
_cell.length_a   1.000
_cell.length_b   1.000
_cell.length_c   1.000
_cell.angle_alpha   90.00
_cell.angle_beta   90.00
_cell.angle_gamma   90.00
#
_symmetry.space_group_name_H-M   'P 1'
#
loop_
_entity.id
_entity.type
_entity.pdbx_description
1 polymer ?
#
loop_
_entity_poly.entity_id
_entity_poly.type
_entity_poly.pdbx_seq_one_letter_code
_entity_poly.pdbx_strand_id
1 'polypeptide(L)' 'MGTVVYEAVDDIVTDDPNDRLTFPVEFLNSLTPTLMPPYKLNLKPGCIIILLRNLAPTK' A
#
# COMPACT_ATOMS: atom_id res chain seq x y z
N MET A 1 13.72 -19.41 9.11
CA MET A 1 13.92 -17.97 8.81
C MET A 1 12.56 -17.34 8.59
N GLY A 2 12.23 -16.28 9.32
CA GLY A 2 10.89 -15.67 9.30
C GLY A 2 10.66 -14.76 8.10
N THR A 3 9.40 -14.58 7.73
CA THR A 3 8.93 -13.54 6.79
C THR A 3 8.63 -12.27 7.59
N VAL A 4 8.95 -11.10 7.02
CA VAL A 4 8.52 -9.79 7.53
C VAL A 4 7.36 -9.30 6.68
N VAL A 5 6.29 -8.82 7.32
CA VAL A 5 5.11 -8.26 6.65
C VAL A 5 5.17 -6.75 6.74
N TYR A 6 5.07 -6.08 5.59
CA TYR A 6 4.90 -4.63 5.48
C TYR A 6 3.48 -4.36 5.03
N GLU A 7 2.75 -3.53 5.76
CA GLU A 7 1.38 -3.14 5.42
C GLU A 7 1.38 -1.75 4.78
N ALA A 8 0.60 -1.56 3.72
CA ALA A 8 0.42 -0.26 3.11
C ALA A 8 -0.35 0.68 4.05
N VAL A 9 -0.06 1.97 3.95
CA VAL A 9 -0.73 3.01 4.73
C VAL A 9 -1.47 3.90 3.75
N ASP A 10 -2.60 3.39 3.26
CA ASP A 10 -3.47 4.10 2.34
C ASP A 10 -4.59 4.80 3.14
N ASP A 11 -4.90 6.03 2.78
CA ASP A 11 -6.07 6.76 3.28
C ASP A 11 -6.77 7.41 2.08
N ILE A 12 -8.07 7.67 2.23
CA ILE A 12 -8.83 8.34 1.19
C ILE A 12 -8.43 9.82 1.14
N VAL A 13 -8.25 10.33 -0.07
CA VAL A 13 -8.06 11.76 -0.32
C VAL A 13 -9.41 12.32 -0.75
N THR A 14 -10.12 12.94 0.19
CA THR A 14 -11.45 13.54 -0.03
C THR A 14 -11.66 14.73 0.89
N ASP A 15 -12.47 15.68 0.42
CA ASP A 15 -12.92 16.83 1.19
C ASP A 15 -14.21 16.53 2.01
N ASP A 16 -14.91 15.42 1.73
CA ASP A 16 -16.13 15.01 2.45
C ASP A 16 -15.80 14.00 3.58
N PRO A 17 -16.03 14.34 4.86
CA PRO A 17 -15.81 13.42 5.97
C PRO A 17 -16.70 12.16 5.92
N ASN A 18 -17.84 12.19 5.22
CA ASN A 18 -18.72 11.03 5.08
C ASN A 18 -18.15 9.94 4.17
N ASP A 19 -17.26 10.30 3.24
CA ASP A 19 -16.63 9.33 2.36
C ASP A 19 -15.79 8.31 3.15
N ARG A 20 -15.27 8.67 4.33
CA ARG A 20 -14.57 7.71 5.22
C ARG A 20 -15.50 6.63 5.75
N LEU A 21 -16.80 6.93 5.86
CA LEU A 21 -17.83 5.96 6.24
C LEU A 21 -18.25 5.10 5.05
N THR A 22 -18.19 5.66 3.83
CA THR A 22 -18.54 4.97 2.59
C THR A 22 -17.42 4.04 2.09
N PHE A 23 -16.17 4.43 2.28
CA PHE A 23 -14.98 3.69 1.86
C PHE A 23 -14.15 3.28 3.08
N PRO A 24 -14.54 2.20 3.77
CA PRO A 24 -13.82 1.73 4.94
C PRO A 24 -12.43 1.20 4.57
N VAL A 25 -11.52 1.15 5.54
CA VAL A 25 -10.13 0.72 5.32
C VAL A 25 -10.06 -0.73 4.81
N GLU A 26 -10.99 -1.60 5.20
CA GLU A 26 -11.08 -2.98 4.70
C GLU A 26 -11.36 -3.02 3.19
N PHE A 27 -12.17 -2.09 2.68
CA PHE A 27 -12.41 -1.96 1.25
C PHE A 27 -11.13 -1.53 0.54
N LEU A 28 -10.42 -0.51 1.05
CA LEU A 28 -9.14 -0.06 0.50
C LEU A 28 -8.09 -1.19 0.48
N ASN A 29 -7.96 -1.91 1.58
CA ASN A 29 -7.01 -3.02 1.73
C ASN A 29 -7.33 -4.22 0.83
N SER A 30 -8.56 -4.31 0.32
CA SER A 30 -8.99 -5.32 -0.65
C SER A 30 -8.66 -4.96 -2.10
N LEU A 31 -8.33 -3.69 -2.37
CA LEU A 31 -8.03 -3.24 -3.73
C LEU A 31 -6.73 -3.86 -4.23
N THR A 32 -6.76 -4.31 -5.49
CA THR A 32 -5.58 -4.81 -6.21
C THR A 32 -5.35 -3.99 -7.49
N PRO A 33 -5.07 -2.68 -7.37
CA PRO A 33 -4.86 -1.84 -8.53
C PRO A 33 -3.67 -2.33 -9.34
N THR A 34 -3.82 -2.33 -10.66
CA THR A 34 -2.73 -2.68 -11.57
C THR A 34 -1.56 -1.71 -11.34
N LEU A 35 -0.35 -2.24 -11.25
CA LEU A 35 0.91 -1.49 -10.99
C LEU A 35 1.15 -1.06 -9.53
N MET A 36 0.29 -1.41 -8.58
CA MET A 36 0.56 -1.20 -7.15
C MET A 36 0.85 -2.53 -6.44
N PRO A 37 1.76 -2.55 -5.44
CA PRO A 37 1.96 -3.72 -4.60
C PRO A 37 0.69 -3.99 -3.78
N PRO A 38 0.46 -5.24 -3.36
CA PRO A 38 -0.66 -5.58 -2.49
C PRO A 38 -0.55 -4.86 -1.14
N TYR A 39 -1.69 -4.64 -0.47
CA TYR A 39 -1.74 -4.07 0.89
C TYR A 39 -0.76 -4.73 1.85
N LYS A 40 -0.60 -6.07 1.80
CA LYS A 40 0.41 -6.80 2.57
C LYS A 40 1.54 -7.29 1.69
N LEU A 41 2.72 -6.72 1.88
CA LEU A 41 3.95 -7.16 1.23
C LEU A 41 4.74 -8.09 2.16
N ASN A 42 4.82 -9.36 1.78
CA ASN A 42 5.52 -10.41 2.54
C ASN A 42 6.94 -10.61 1.99
N LEU A 43 7.97 -10.24 2.76
CA LEU A 43 9.36 -10.33 2.33
C LEU A 43 10.16 -11.30 3.21
N LYS A 44 11.08 -12.04 2.58
CA LYS A 44 12.04 -12.91 3.30
C LYS A 44 13.42 -12.26 3.30
N PRO A 45 14.23 -12.45 4.36
CA PRO A 45 15.63 -12.04 4.35
C PRO A 45 16.36 -12.56 3.10
N GLY A 46 17.06 -11.66 2.41
CA GLY A 46 17.79 -11.98 1.18
C GLY A 46 16.97 -11.98 -0.11
N CYS A 47 15.67 -11.66 -0.09
CA CYS A 47 14.92 -11.50 -1.35
C CYS A 47 15.35 -10.23 -2.09
N ILE A 48 15.48 -10.32 -3.40
CA ILE A 48 15.74 -9.17 -4.28
C ILE A 48 14.43 -8.39 -4.43
N ILE A 49 14.50 -7.07 -4.29
CA ILE A 49 13.36 -6.17 -4.48
C ILE A 49 13.66 -5.16 -5.59
N ILE A 50 12.60 -4.65 -6.20
CA ILE A 50 12.65 -3.52 -7.14
C ILE A 50 11.85 -2.37 -6.57
N LEU A 51 12.33 -1.15 -6.81
CA LEU A 51 11.62 0.07 -6.46
C LEU A 51 10.66 0.44 -7.59
N LEU A 52 9.37 0.61 -7.29
CA LEU A 52 8.35 0.99 -8.28
C LEU A 52 8.25 2.51 -8.50
N ARG A 53 8.73 3.33 -7.56
CA ARG A 53 8.73 4.81 -7.65
C ARG A 53 9.97 5.40 -6.99
N ASN A 54 10.48 6.52 -7.51
CA ASN A 54 11.64 7.22 -6.94
C ASN A 54 11.40 7.59 -5.47
N LEU A 55 12.39 7.33 -4.61
CA LEU A 55 12.32 7.68 -3.17
C LEU A 55 12.43 9.19 -2.92
N ALA A 56 13.17 9.89 -3.78
CA ALA A 56 13.37 11.33 -3.73
C ALA A 56 13.18 11.90 -5.14
N PRO A 57 11.93 12.09 -5.59
CA PRO A 57 11.66 12.69 -6.89
C PRO A 57 12.15 14.15 -6.87
N THR A 58 13.00 14.52 -7.83
CA THR A 58 13.31 15.92 -8.13
C THR A 58 12.21 16.52 -8.98
N LYS A 59 11.99 17.83 -8.82
CA LYS A 59 11.05 18.61 -9.64
C LYS A 59 11.57 18.82 -11.05
#